data_AF-A0A6H1ZBZ0-F1
#
_entry.id   AF-A0A6H1ZBZ0-F1
#
_cell.length_a   1.000
_cell.length_b   1.000
_cell.length_c   1.000
_cell.angle_alpha   90.00
_cell.angle_beta   90.00
_cell.angle_gamma   90.00
#
_symmetry.space_group_name_H-M   'P 1'
#
loop_
_entity.id
_entity.type
_entity.pdbx_description
1 polymer ?
#
loop_
_entity_poly.entity_id
_entity_poly.type
_entity_poly.pdbx_seq_one_letter_code
_entity_poly.pdbx_strand_id
1 'polypeptide(L)'
;MPAQTGYFDTLKSVAGKVFAYLASIILAGVDGKTITVTENTSLNGISIFNFTKVGNGALDTAISINQTSAGALSVLLLASNNFGAGLNTRTALYLIQFFYDGNNAPTITYLGGSSDFLTFGVSGTNTLTITCATAGNSSYTLAGSKTTIS
;
A
#
# COMPACT_ATOMS: atom_id res chain seq x y z
N MET A 1 0.75 40.56 34.57
CA MET A 1 0.91 39.13 34.23
C MET A 1 -0.16 38.74 33.21
N PRO A 2 0.09 38.85 31.90
CA PRO A 2 -0.82 38.29 30.90
C PRO A 2 -0.40 36.84 30.56
N ALA A 3 -1.33 36.04 30.01
CA ALA A 3 -1.10 34.76 29.30
C ALA A 3 -1.46 33.42 29.97
N GLN A 4 -2.45 33.35 30.88
CA GLN A 4 -3.06 32.03 31.19
C GLN A 4 -4.26 31.68 30.29
N THR A 5 -5.04 32.66 29.83
CA THR A 5 -6.30 32.39 29.09
C THR A 5 -6.06 31.71 27.74
N GLY A 6 -5.08 32.18 26.95
CA GLY A 6 -4.79 31.60 25.63
C GLY A 6 -4.21 30.18 25.66
N TYR A 7 -3.57 29.80 26.77
CA TYR A 7 -3.03 28.45 26.93
C TYR A 7 -4.15 27.42 27.12
N PHE A 8 -5.15 27.73 27.95
CA PHE A 8 -6.29 26.85 28.18
C PHE A 8 -7.19 26.71 26.95
N ASP A 9 -7.34 27.76 26.15
CA ASP A 9 -8.13 27.71 24.91
C ASP A 9 -7.46 26.84 23.83
N THR A 10 -6.12 26.91 23.76
CA THR A 10 -5.34 26.03 22.88
C THR A 10 -5.48 24.58 23.29
N LEU A 11 -5.38 24.28 24.59
CA LEU A 11 -5.54 22.90 25.11
C LEU A 11 -6.93 22.32 24.82
N LYS A 12 -8.00 23.11 25.00
CA LYS A 12 -9.38 22.67 24.68
C LYS A 12 -9.56 22.38 23.19
N SER A 13 -8.99 23.21 22.33
CA SER A 13 -9.02 23.01 20.88
C SER A 13 -8.29 21.74 20.46
N VAL A 14 -7.11 21.48 21.02
CA VAL A 14 -6.35 20.26 20.75
C VAL A 14 -7.09 19.03 21.27
N ALA A 15 -7.61 19.06 22.50
CA ALA A 15 -8.37 17.94 23.08
C ALA A 15 -9.62 17.60 22.25
N GLY A 16 -10.35 18.61 21.76
CA GLY A 16 -11.52 18.41 20.90
C GLY A 16 -11.17 17.74 19.56
N LYS A 17 -10.06 18.14 18.93
CA LYS A 17 -9.58 17.52 17.69
C LYS A 17 -9.14 16.08 17.90
N VAL A 18 -8.42 15.81 18.99
CA VAL A 18 -7.98 14.45 19.35
C VAL A 18 -9.19 13.55 19.60
N PHE A 19 -10.19 14.03 20.34
CA PHE A 19 -11.39 13.24 20.63
C PHE A 19 -12.20 12.92 19.36
N ALA A 20 -12.37 13.90 18.46
CA ALA A 20 -13.06 13.68 17.19
C ALA A 20 -12.33 12.67 16.29
N TYR A 21 -10.99 12.69 16.29
CA TYR A 21 -10.16 11.76 15.53
C TYR A 21 -10.22 10.33 16.11
N LEU A 22 -10.19 10.19 17.44
CA LEU A 22 -10.32 8.88 18.08
C LEU A 22 -11.73 8.29 17.91
N ALA A 23 -12.77 9.13 17.98
CA ALA A 23 -14.14 8.69 17.76
C ALA A 23 -14.36 8.20 16.31
N SER A 24 -13.78 8.87 15.31
CA SER A 24 -13.90 8.45 13.92
C SER A 24 -13.20 7.11 13.64
N ILE A 25 -12.07 6.84 14.31
CA ILE A 25 -11.38 5.54 14.25
C ILE A 25 -12.23 4.43 14.88
N ILE A 26 -12.79 4.66 16.07
CA ILE A 26 -13.60 3.67 16.79
C ILE A 26 -14.86 3.31 15.99
N LEU A 27 -15.58 4.31 15.45
CA LEU A 27 -16.80 4.07 14.66
C LEU A 27 -16.50 3.29 13.36
N ALA A 28 -15.39 3.57 12.68
CA ALA A 28 -15.02 2.84 11.48
C ALA A 28 -14.68 1.36 11.74
N GLY A 29 -14.14 1.04 12.93
CA GLY A 29 -13.87 -0.34 13.36
C GLY A 29 -15.12 -1.17 13.67
N VAL A 30 -16.26 -0.54 13.97
CA VAL A 30 -17.52 -1.23 14.31
C VAL A 30 -18.38 -1.51 13.07
N ASP A 31 -18.34 -0.63 12.07
CA ASP A 31 -19.20 -0.72 10.87
C ASP A 31 -18.58 -1.51 9.70
N GLY A 32 -17.39 -2.09 9.86
CA GLY A 32 -16.68 -2.80 8.78
C GLY A 32 -16.32 -1.87 7.59
N LYS A 33 -16.30 -0.55 7.82
CA LYS A 33 -16.04 0.46 6.81
C LYS A 33 -14.54 0.70 6.68
N THR A 34 -14.02 0.75 5.46
CA THR A 34 -12.60 0.99 5.18
C THR A 34 -12.11 2.25 5.88
N ILE A 35 -11.11 2.10 6.76
CA ILE A 35 -10.39 3.22 7.38
C ILE A 35 -9.45 3.79 6.32
N THR A 36 -9.84 4.93 5.73
CA THR A 36 -8.89 5.74 4.94
C THR A 36 -8.08 6.59 5.91
N VAL A 37 -6.89 6.09 6.28
CA VAL A 37 -5.91 6.85 7.04
C VAL A 37 -5.26 7.87 6.10
N THR A 38 -5.83 9.08 6.02
CA THR A 38 -5.38 10.16 5.12
C THR A 38 -4.08 10.82 5.56
N GLU A 39 -3.66 10.63 6.82
CA GLU A 39 -2.35 11.05 7.29
C GLU A 39 -1.52 9.83 7.67
N ASN A 40 -0.33 9.73 7.06
CA ASN A 40 0.63 8.64 7.13
C ASN A 40 1.06 8.29 8.56
N THR A 41 0.15 7.73 9.36
CA THR A 41 0.47 7.06 10.61
C THR A 41 0.81 5.63 10.23
N SER A 42 2.10 5.43 9.94
CA SER A 42 2.66 4.10 9.87
C SER A 42 2.24 3.32 11.13
N LEU A 43 1.49 2.24 10.94
CA LEU A 43 1.52 1.15 11.92
C LEU A 43 2.96 0.64 11.87
N ASN A 44 3.75 1.04 12.88
CA ASN A 44 5.21 0.98 12.91
C ASN A 44 5.79 -0.15 12.04
N GLY A 45 6.33 0.21 10.88
CA GLY A 45 7.06 -0.71 10.01
C GLY A 45 6.27 -1.44 8.92
N ILE A 46 4.94 -1.38 8.82
CA ILE A 46 4.17 -2.02 7.72
C ILE A 46 3.52 -0.97 6.81
N SER A 47 3.74 -1.10 5.50
CA SER A 47 3.07 -0.30 4.46
C SER A 47 2.17 -1.19 3.61
N ILE A 48 0.91 -0.78 3.44
CA ILE A 48 -0.08 -1.43 2.57
C ILE A 48 -0.47 -0.47 1.45
N PHE A 49 -0.27 -0.90 0.21
CA PHE A 49 -0.63 -0.15 -0.99
C PHE A 49 -1.72 -0.92 -1.75
N ASN A 50 -2.82 -0.23 -2.06
CA ASN A 50 -3.91 -0.80 -2.84
C ASN A 50 -4.00 -0.09 -4.19
N PHE A 51 -4.11 -0.87 -5.24
CA PHE A 51 -4.21 -0.37 -6.61
C PHE A 51 -5.37 -1.05 -7.32
N THR A 52 -6.12 -0.29 -8.11
CA THR A 52 -7.16 -0.81 -9.00
C THR A 52 -6.90 -0.34 -10.41
N LYS A 53 -7.03 -1.24 -11.38
CA LYS A 53 -6.89 -0.92 -12.80
C LYS A 53 -8.00 -1.56 -13.61
N VAL A 54 -8.51 -0.86 -14.61
CA VAL A 54 -9.41 -1.41 -15.62
C VAL A 54 -8.68 -1.45 -16.98
N GLY A 55 -8.90 -2.52 -17.74
CA GLY A 55 -8.27 -2.73 -19.05
C GLY A 55 -6.92 -3.47 -18.96
N ASN A 56 -6.17 -3.46 -20.05
CA ASN A 56 -4.87 -4.13 -20.16
C ASN A 56 -3.69 -3.14 -19.99
N GLY A 57 -2.48 -3.69 -19.87
CA GLY A 57 -1.22 -2.92 -19.91
C GLY A 57 -0.61 -2.63 -18.53
N ALA A 58 0.46 -1.84 -18.53
CA ALA A 58 1.23 -1.52 -17.33
C ALA A 58 0.49 -0.55 -16.39
N LEU A 59 0.57 -0.84 -15.09
CA LEU A 59 0.30 0.09 -14.01
C LEU A 59 1.64 0.42 -13.35
N ASP A 60 1.95 1.71 -13.23
CA ASP A 60 3.06 2.16 -12.38
C ASP A 60 2.59 2.22 -10.93
N THR A 61 3.28 1.52 -10.04
CA THR A 61 2.93 1.48 -8.61
C THR A 61 3.45 2.67 -7.83
N ALA A 62 4.33 3.49 -8.43
CA ALA A 62 5.13 4.52 -7.77
C ALA A 62 6.04 4.01 -6.62
N ILE A 63 6.11 2.68 -6.41
CA ILE A 63 7.03 2.09 -5.44
C ILE A 63 8.42 2.05 -6.07
N SER A 64 9.35 2.81 -5.49
CA SER A 64 10.75 2.82 -5.93
C SER A 64 11.35 1.42 -5.93
N ILE A 65 12.13 1.08 -6.96
CA ILE A 65 12.91 -0.17 -6.93
C ILE A 65 14.15 -0.07 -6.02
N ASN A 66 14.58 1.16 -5.72
CA ASN A 66 15.70 1.46 -4.83
C ASN A 66 15.16 1.83 -3.44
N GLN A 67 15.32 0.94 -2.47
CA GLN A 67 14.65 1.09 -1.17
C GLN A 67 15.48 1.80 -0.10
N THR A 68 16.76 2.09 -0.36
CA THR A 68 17.69 2.96 0.42
C THR A 68 17.73 2.74 1.94
N SER A 69 17.18 1.62 2.43
CA SER A 69 17.03 1.30 3.85
C SER A 69 17.56 -0.10 4.12
N ALA A 70 18.15 -0.30 5.30
CA ALA A 70 18.83 -1.53 5.67
C ALA A 70 17.86 -2.73 5.64
N GLY A 71 18.21 -3.73 4.82
CA GLY A 71 17.35 -4.89 4.54
C GLY A 71 16.46 -4.64 3.32
N ALA A 72 16.79 -5.31 2.22
CA ALA A 72 15.93 -5.47 1.05
C ALA A 72 14.44 -5.55 1.43
N LEU A 73 13.60 -4.63 0.92
CA LEU A 73 12.17 -4.65 1.22
C LEU A 73 11.55 -5.90 0.59
N SER A 74 10.88 -6.70 1.41
CA SER A 74 10.07 -7.83 0.95
C SER A 74 8.60 -7.47 1.05
N VAL A 75 7.87 -7.64 -0.04
CA VAL A 75 6.46 -7.29 -0.18
C VAL A 75 5.67 -8.51 -0.63
N LEU A 76 4.57 -8.77 0.06
CA LEU A 76 3.55 -9.71 -0.39
C LEU A 76 2.56 -8.99 -1.30
N LEU A 77 2.35 -9.52 -2.51
CA LEU A 77 1.33 -9.05 -3.44
C LEU A 77 0.18 -10.05 -3.49
N LEU A 78 -1.01 -9.59 -3.15
CA LEU A 78 -2.28 -10.24 -3.46
C LEU A 78 -2.86 -9.59 -4.71
N ALA A 79 -3.10 -10.38 -5.75
CA ALA A 79 -3.66 -9.91 -7.00
C ALA A 79 -4.96 -10.60 -7.33
N SER A 80 -5.89 -9.85 -7.91
CA SER A 80 -7.08 -10.39 -8.56
C SER A 80 -7.30 -9.70 -9.91
N ASN A 81 -7.75 -10.45 -10.90
CA ASN A 81 -8.25 -9.94 -12.17
C ASN A 81 -9.64 -10.53 -12.43
N ASN A 82 -10.50 -9.74 -13.06
CA ASN A 82 -11.91 -10.06 -13.23
C ASN A 82 -12.62 -10.25 -11.88
N PHE A 83 -12.32 -9.41 -10.88
CA PHE A 83 -12.82 -9.55 -9.49
C PHE A 83 -14.36 -9.44 -9.36
N GLY A 84 -15.09 -9.16 -10.44
CA GLY A 84 -16.55 -9.18 -10.52
C GLY A 84 -17.15 -10.29 -11.40
N ALA A 85 -16.34 -11.21 -11.95
CA ALA A 85 -16.76 -12.16 -12.98
C ALA A 85 -17.07 -13.57 -12.45
N GLY A 86 -17.33 -13.72 -11.14
CA GLY A 86 -17.64 -15.01 -10.52
C GLY A 86 -16.52 -16.03 -10.68
N LEU A 87 -16.79 -17.18 -11.29
CA LEU A 87 -15.83 -18.28 -11.48
C LEU A 87 -14.66 -17.93 -12.41
N ASN A 88 -14.77 -16.87 -13.21
CA ASN A 88 -13.69 -16.39 -14.08
C ASN A 88 -12.72 -15.45 -13.35
N THR A 89 -12.92 -15.22 -12.05
CA THR A 89 -11.99 -14.43 -11.24
C THR A 89 -10.67 -15.17 -11.12
N ARG A 90 -9.60 -14.50 -11.54
CA ARG A 90 -8.23 -14.99 -11.39
C ARG A 90 -7.66 -14.37 -10.12
N THR A 91 -6.93 -15.14 -9.35
CA THR A 91 -6.24 -14.63 -8.15
C THR A 91 -4.82 -15.16 -8.12
N ALA A 92 -3.88 -14.38 -7.60
CA ALA A 92 -2.50 -14.83 -7.46
C ALA A 92 -1.80 -14.18 -6.26
N LEU A 93 -0.79 -14.89 -5.76
CA LEU A 93 0.06 -14.46 -4.67
C LEU A 93 1.51 -14.45 -5.13
N TYR A 94 2.22 -13.34 -4.84
CA TYR A 94 3.63 -13.19 -5.16
C TYR A 94 4.40 -12.61 -3.96
N LEU A 95 5.65 -13.04 -3.79
CA LEU A 95 6.64 -12.37 -2.97
C LEU A 95 7.54 -11.53 -3.88
N ILE A 96 7.66 -10.25 -3.59
CA ILE A 96 8.47 -9.28 -4.34
C ILE A 96 9.60 -8.82 -3.43
N GLN A 97 10.84 -9.07 -3.85
CA GLN A 97 12.04 -8.63 -3.15
C GLN A 97 12.67 -7.46 -3.89
N PHE A 98 12.70 -6.30 -3.23
CA PHE A 98 13.37 -5.10 -3.69
C PHE A 98 14.80 -5.06 -3.15
N PHE A 99 15.72 -4.49 -3.91
CA PHE A 99 17.11 -4.34 -3.50
C PHE A 99 17.36 -2.99 -2.83
N TYR A 100 18.46 -2.92 -2.06
CA TYR A 100 18.87 -1.71 -1.36
C TYR A 100 19.08 -0.55 -2.35
N ASP A 101 19.83 -0.81 -3.42
CA ASP A 101 20.17 0.13 -4.47
C ASP A 101 20.55 -0.60 -5.80
N GLY A 102 21.13 0.17 -6.72
CA GLY A 102 21.73 -0.36 -7.95
C GLY A 102 20.82 -0.43 -9.16
N ASN A 103 19.60 0.15 -9.10
CA ASN A 103 18.60 0.07 -10.18
C ASN A 103 18.32 -1.37 -10.63
N ASN A 104 18.37 -2.30 -9.68
CA ASN A 104 18.11 -3.72 -9.95
C ASN A 104 16.60 -3.96 -9.98
N ALA A 105 16.13 -4.64 -11.03
CA ALA A 105 14.75 -5.07 -11.09
C ALA A 105 14.42 -5.98 -9.89
N PRO A 106 13.28 -5.81 -9.20
CA PRO A 106 12.90 -6.66 -8.08
C PRO A 106 12.83 -8.13 -8.47
N THR A 107 13.20 -9.02 -7.55
CA THR A 107 12.99 -10.46 -7.74
C THR A 107 11.56 -10.83 -7.40
N ILE A 108 10.91 -11.58 -8.29
CA ILE A 108 9.52 -12.00 -8.13
C ILE A 108 9.48 -13.51 -7.91
N THR A 109 8.89 -13.93 -6.80
CA THR A 109 8.61 -15.34 -6.50
C THR A 109 7.11 -15.55 -6.50
N TYR A 110 6.63 -16.43 -7.38
CA TYR A 110 5.22 -16.82 -7.40
C TYR A 110 4.94 -17.85 -6.30
N LEU A 111 3.86 -17.64 -5.54
CA LEU A 111 3.49 -18.49 -4.40
C LEU A 111 2.22 -19.31 -4.64
N GLY A 112 1.33 -18.90 -5.55
CA GLY A 112 0.12 -19.68 -5.89
C GLY A 112 -1.00 -18.90 -6.58
N GLY A 113 -2.02 -19.62 -7.07
CA GLY A 113 -3.19 -19.07 -7.78
C GLY A 113 -3.15 -19.27 -9.31
N SER A 114 -3.45 -18.23 -10.09
CA SER A 114 -3.31 -18.17 -11.55
C SER A 114 -2.01 -17.46 -11.93
N SER A 115 -1.07 -18.14 -12.56
CA SER A 115 0.28 -17.61 -12.82
C SER A 115 0.41 -16.74 -14.07
N ASP A 116 -0.64 -16.62 -14.89
CA ASP A 116 -0.55 -16.25 -16.29
C ASP A 116 -1.19 -14.89 -16.66
N PHE A 117 -1.57 -14.08 -15.67
CA PHE A 117 -2.21 -12.78 -15.92
C PHE A 117 -1.38 -11.57 -15.51
N LEU A 118 -0.28 -11.74 -14.76
CA LEU A 118 0.61 -10.66 -14.35
C LEU A 118 2.03 -10.84 -14.86
N THR A 119 2.60 -9.73 -15.31
CA THR A 119 4.03 -9.57 -15.52
C THR A 119 4.53 -8.35 -14.78
N PHE A 120 5.80 -8.38 -14.36
CA PHE A 120 6.42 -7.33 -13.57
C PHE A 120 7.54 -6.68 -14.37
N GLY A 121 7.75 -5.39 -14.15
CA GLY A 121 8.80 -4.64 -14.81
C GLY A 121 9.23 -3.42 -14.01
N VAL A 122 10.05 -2.59 -14.66
CA VAL A 122 10.57 -1.34 -14.11
C VAL A 122 10.16 -0.21 -15.05
N SER A 123 9.66 0.89 -14.51
CA SER A 123 9.31 2.08 -15.28
C SER A 123 10.55 2.87 -15.70
N GLY A 124 10.38 3.86 -16.58
CA GLY A 124 11.45 4.80 -16.92
C GLY A 124 11.94 5.65 -15.74
N THR A 125 11.18 5.71 -14.64
CA THR A 125 11.52 6.45 -13.40
C THR A 125 11.96 5.53 -12.26
N ASN A 126 12.35 4.28 -12.55
CA ASN A 126 12.82 3.30 -11.57
C ASN A 126 11.78 2.96 -10.48
N THR A 127 10.53 2.75 -10.89
CA THR A 127 9.46 2.25 -10.03
C THR A 127 8.95 0.90 -10.52
N LEU A 128 8.40 0.09 -9.63
CA LEU A 128 7.80 -1.20 -9.98
C LEU A 128 6.58 -0.97 -10.88
N THR A 129 6.54 -1.68 -12.01
CA THR A 129 5.35 -1.76 -12.86
C THR A 129 4.72 -3.15 -12.77
N ILE A 130 3.39 -3.18 -12.71
CA ILE A 130 2.58 -4.40 -12.75
C ILE A 130 1.75 -4.33 -14.02
N THR A 131 2.00 -5.26 -14.94
CA THR A 131 1.28 -5.34 -16.21
C THR A 131 0.28 -6.49 -16.14
N CYS A 132 -0.98 -6.16 -16.41
CA CYS A 132 -2.00 -7.20 -16.61
C CYS A 132 -2.06 -7.56 -18.09
N ALA A 133 -1.70 -8.79 -18.41
CA ALA A 133 -1.72 -9.31 -19.78
C ALA A 133 -3.15 -9.55 -20.28
N THR A 134 -4.09 -9.81 -19.36
CA THR A 134 -5.50 -10.02 -19.66
C THR A 134 -6.29 -8.73 -19.40
N ALA A 135 -7.13 -8.32 -20.35
CA ALA A 135 -8.05 -7.21 -20.13
C ALA A 135 -9.08 -7.59 -19.04
N GLY A 136 -9.37 -6.66 -18.13
CA GLY A 136 -10.33 -6.89 -17.05
C GLY A 136 -10.29 -5.79 -16.01
N ASN A 137 -11.04 -5.97 -14.92
CA ASN A 137 -10.88 -5.18 -13.71
C ASN A 137 -9.93 -5.91 -12.76
N SER A 138 -8.79 -5.29 -12.48
CA SER A 138 -7.75 -5.83 -11.62
C SER A 138 -7.66 -5.06 -10.31
N SER A 139 -7.38 -5.79 -9.23
CA SER A 139 -7.09 -5.24 -7.90
C SER A 139 -5.79 -5.84 -7.39
N TYR A 140 -4.95 -5.01 -6.80
CA TYR A 140 -3.65 -5.37 -6.27
C TYR A 140 -3.51 -4.81 -4.85
N THR A 141 -3.13 -5.65 -3.91
CA THR A 141 -2.76 -5.25 -2.56
C THR A 141 -1.32 -5.67 -2.31
N LEU A 142 -0.45 -4.69 -2.09
CA LEU A 142 0.95 -4.90 -1.74
C LEU A 142 1.13 -4.58 -0.27
N ALA A 143 1.60 -5.54 0.52
CA ALA A 143 1.88 -5.36 1.94
C ALA A 143 3.33 -5.74 2.22
N GLY A 144 4.10 -4.81 2.80
CA GLY A 144 5.51 -5.04 3.08
C GLY A 144 5.97 -4.29 4.30
N SER A 145 7.02 -4.81 4.94
CA SER A 145 7.61 -4.18 6.11
C SER A 145 8.79 -3.30 5.71
N LYS A 146 8.69 -1.98 5.88
CA LYS A 146 9.82 -1.06 5.74
C LYS A 146 10.35 -0.72 7.13
N THR A 147 11.49 -1.32 7.48
CA THR A 147 12.19 -1.01 8.74
C THR A 147 13.27 0.03 8.45
N THR A 148 13.11 1.24 8.99
CA THR A 148 14.20 2.22 9.01
C THR A 148 15.08 1.89 10.22
N ILE A 149 16.30 1.40 9.99
CA ILE A 149 17.31 1.30 11.06
C ILE A 149 17.93 2.69 11.21
N SER A 150 17.75 3.30 12.38
CA SER A 150 18.34 4.59 12.77
C SER A 150 19.78 4.44 13.26
#